data_AF-A0A9E3W0E6-F1
#
_entry.id   AF-A0A9E3W0E6-F1
#
_cell.length_a   1.000
_cell.length_b   1.000
_cell.length_c   1.000
_cell.angle_alpha   90.00
_cell.angle_beta   90.00
_cell.angle_gamma   90.00
#
_symmetry.space_group_name_H-M   'P 1'
#
loop_
_entity.id
_entity.type
_entity.pdbx_description
1 polymer ?
#
loop_
_entity_poly.entity_id
_entity_poly.type
_entity_poly.pdbx_seq_one_letter_code
_entity_poly.pdbx_strand_id
1 'polypeptide(L)' 'MIGLEISEEYENRIQKSLESRKQHRLSLKKKREDELNAVCGFESDEYFAMILGYTSGGFPYGLTHEEMEEIKSETEIE' A
#
# COMPACT_ATOMS: atom_id res chain seq x y z
N MET A 1 12.63 -46.95 -3.91
CA MET A 1 11.98 -45.63 -4.01
C MET A 1 11.82 -45.32 -5.48
N ILE A 2 10.58 -45.13 -5.95
CA ILE A 2 10.33 -44.78 -7.34
C ILE A 2 10.49 -43.26 -7.42
N GLY A 3 11.65 -42.80 -7.88
CA GLY A 3 11.90 -41.37 -8.15
C GLY A 3 11.21 -40.99 -9.45
N LEU A 4 10.39 -39.95 -9.43
CA LEU A 4 9.81 -39.36 -10.63
C LEU A 4 10.78 -38.29 -11.13
N GLU A 5 11.38 -38.50 -12.30
CA GLU A 5 12.25 -37.50 -12.93
C GLU A 5 11.37 -36.36 -13.45
N ILE A 6 11.43 -35.21 -12.78
CA ILE A 6 10.77 -34.01 -13.26
C ILE A 6 11.66 -33.39 -14.33
N SER A 7 11.11 -33.22 -15.53
CA SER A 7 11.81 -32.54 -16.62
C SER A 7 12.04 -31.06 -16.27
N GLU A 8 13.21 -30.54 -16.58
CA GLU A 8 13.57 -29.12 -16.36
C GLU A 8 12.59 -28.14 -17.05
N GLU A 9 12.03 -28.52 -18.20
CA GLU A 9 11.00 -27.74 -18.90
C GLU A 9 9.71 -27.58 -18.06
N TYR A 10 9.31 -28.63 -17.36
CA TYR A 10 8.15 -28.62 -16.47
C TYR A 10 8.39 -27.67 -15.30
N GLU A 11 9.56 -27.74 -14.65
CA GLU A 11 9.93 -26.84 -13.55
C GLU A 11 9.91 -25.38 -14.00
N ASN A 12 10.58 -25.09 -15.12
CA ASN A 12 10.63 -23.75 -15.70
C ASN A 12 9.24 -23.19 -16.03
N ARG A 13 8.33 -24.03 -16.54
CA ARG A 13 6.95 -23.63 -16.84
C ARG A 13 6.18 -23.27 -15.56
N ILE A 14 6.35 -24.07 -14.50
CA ILE A 14 5.72 -23.80 -13.20
C ILE A 14 6.29 -22.50 -12.60
N GLN A 15 7.60 -22.32 -12.64
CA GLN A 15 8.25 -21.11 -12.13
C GLN A 15 7.76 -19.85 -12.84
N LYS A 16 7.72 -19.84 -14.18
CA LYS A 16 7.18 -18.73 -14.98
C LYS A 16 5.71 -18.43 -14.66
N SER A 17 4.90 -19.47 -14.44
CA SER A 17 3.49 -19.32 -14.07
C SER A 17 3.34 -18.67 -12.69
N LEU A 18 4.14 -19.10 -11.71
CA LEU A 18 4.15 -18.51 -10.37
C LEU A 18 4.62 -17.05 -10.39
N GLU A 19 5.69 -16.76 -11.13
CA GLU A 19 6.21 -15.40 -11.34
C GLU A 19 5.12 -14.50 -11.92
N SER A 20 4.48 -14.94 -13.01
CA SER A 20 3.42 -14.18 -13.69
C SER A 20 2.24 -13.89 -12.77
N ARG A 21 1.82 -14.87 -11.96
CA ARG A 21 0.75 -14.69 -10.95
C ARG A 21 1.14 -13.67 -9.89
N LYS A 22 2.39 -13.71 -9.41
CA LYS A 22 2.92 -12.74 -8.43
C LYS A 22 2.91 -11.33 -9.02
N GLN A 23 3.42 -11.14 -10.24
CA GLN A 23 3.44 -9.84 -10.91
C GLN A 23 2.03 -9.30 -11.18
N HIS A 24 1.09 -10.18 -11.56
CA HIS A 24 -0.29 -9.78 -11.76
C HIS A 24 -0.94 -9.29 -10.45
N ARG A 25 -0.72 -10.00 -9.34
CA ARG A 25 -1.22 -9.56 -8.02
C ARG A 25 -0.63 -8.22 -7.58
N LEU A 26 0.67 -8.02 -7.78
CA LEU A 26 1.34 -6.76 -7.46
C LEU A 26 0.80 -5.60 -8.29
N SER A 27 0.62 -5.79 -9.60
CA SER A 27 0.08 -4.74 -10.47
C SER A 27 -1.37 -4.37 -10.14
N LEU A 28 -2.21 -5.34 -9.76
CA LEU A 28 -3.57 -5.07 -9.27
C LEU A 28 -3.57 -4.30 -7.94
N LYS A 29 -2.69 -4.68 -7.00
CA LYS A 29 -2.56 -3.96 -5.72
C LYS A 29 -2.16 -2.51 -5.97
N LYS A 30 -1.13 -2.29 -6.80
CA LYS A 30 -0.66 -0.96 -7.17
C LYS A 30 -1.76 -0.13 -7.84
N LYS A 31 -2.49 -0.69 -8.80
CA LYS A 31 -3.61 0.01 -9.45
C LYS A 31 -4.68 0.46 -8.46
N ARG A 32 -5.07 -0.41 -7.51
CA ARG A 32 -6.03 -0.03 -6.46
C ARG A 32 -5.52 1.08 -5.55
N GLU A 33 -4.25 1.03 -5.19
CA GLU A 33 -3.61 2.05 -4.37
C GLU A 33 -3.52 3.39 -5.11
N ASP A 34 -3.12 3.36 -6.39
CA ASP A 34 -3.09 4.53 -7.28
C ASP A 34 -4.51 5.13 -7.46
N GLU A 35 -5.55 4.29 -7.63
CA GLU A 35 -6.95 4.71 -7.70
C GLU A 35 -7.42 5.35 -6.39
N LEU A 36 -7.05 4.77 -5.24
CA LEU A 36 -7.39 5.33 -3.92
C LEU A 36 -6.71 6.67 -3.70
N ASN A 37 -5.42 6.79 -4.05
CA ASN A 37 -4.66 8.02 -3.95
C ASN A 37 -5.16 9.10 -4.92
N ALA A 38 -5.68 8.71 -6.09
CA ALA A 38 -6.28 9.65 -7.03
C ALA A 38 -7.64 10.20 -6.57
N VAL A 39 -8.39 9.43 -5.77
CA VAL A 39 -9.71 9.81 -5.27
C VAL A 39 -9.64 10.50 -3.89
N CYS A 40 -8.75 10.05 -3.02
CA CYS A 40 -8.52 10.56 -1.67
C CYS A 40 -7.04 10.89 -1.47
N GLY A 41 -6.49 11.75 -2.33
CA GLY A 41 -5.19 12.35 -2.05
C GLY A 41 -5.27 13.03 -0.69
N PHE A 42 -4.40 12.64 0.25
CA PHE A 42 -4.34 13.30 1.55
C PHE A 42 -3.90 14.74 1.35
N GLU A 43 -4.77 15.69 1.67
CA GLU A 43 -4.46 17.10 1.64
C GLU A 43 -3.72 17.48 2.94
N SER A 44 -2.84 18.47 2.89
CA SER A 44 -2.13 19.00 4.05
C SER A 44 -2.01 20.51 3.90
N ASP A 45 -2.01 21.21 5.04
CA ASP A 45 -1.82 22.65 5.11
C ASP A 45 -0.86 23.01 6.26
N GLU A 46 -0.82 24.30 6.63
CA GLU A 46 0.05 24.82 7.68
C GLU A 46 -0.29 24.25 9.08
N TYR A 47 -1.55 23.87 9.33
CA TYR A 47 -2.02 23.40 10.64
C TYR A 47 -2.15 21.88 10.69
N PHE A 48 -2.65 21.27 9.61
CA PHE A 48 -2.87 19.84 9.48
C PHE A 48 -1.78 19.15 8.64
N ALA A 49 -1.10 18.18 9.25
CA ALA A 49 -0.24 17.23 8.56
C ALA A 49 -1.02 16.34 7.59
N MET A 50 -2.29 16.07 7.91
CA MET A 50 -3.19 15.31 7.06
C MET A 50 -4.64 15.69 7.31
N ILE A 51 -5.30 16.26 6.30
CA ILE A 51 -6.73 16.58 6.30
C ILE A 51 -7.51 15.31 5.94
N LEU A 52 -8.38 14.87 6.85
CA LEU A 52 -9.21 13.68 6.68
C LEU A 52 -10.56 14.00 6.04
N GLY A 53 -10.96 15.27 6.10
CA GLY A 53 -12.17 15.75 5.43
C GLY A 53 -12.54 17.15 5.86
N TYR A 54 -13.71 17.56 5.40
CA TYR A 54 -14.30 18.86 5.69
C TYR A 54 -15.66 18.66 6.34
N THR A 55 -15.94 19.47 7.36
CA THR A 55 -17.28 19.56 7.94
C THR A 55 -18.28 20.07 6.88
N SER A 56 -19.58 19.95 7.14
CA SER A 56 -20.62 20.49 6.24
C SER A 56 -20.49 22.01 6.00
N GLY A 57 -19.83 22.73 6.91
CA GLY A 57 -19.52 24.15 6.78
C GLY A 57 -18.20 24.45 6.07
N GLY A 58 -17.48 23.44 5.58
CA GLY A 58 -16.21 23.60 4.86
C GLY A 58 -14.98 23.78 5.77
N PHE A 59 -15.09 23.57 7.08
CA PHE A 59 -13.91 23.58 7.96
C PHE A 59 -13.16 22.25 7.89
N PRO A 60 -11.84 22.26 7.65
CA PRO A 60 -11.03 21.04 7.63
C PRO A 60 -10.94 20.43 9.03
N TYR A 61 -10.88 19.10 9.09
CA TYR A 61 -10.49 18.35 10.27
C TYR A 61 -9.56 17.22 9.86
N GLY A 62 -8.62 16.89 10.74
CA GLY A 62 -7.54 15.97 10.39
C GLY A 62 -6.54 15.81 11.52
N LEU A 63 -5.38 15.26 11.17
CA LEU A 63 -4.24 15.10 12.06
C LEU A 63 -3.35 16.33 11.97
N THR A 64 -3.04 16.94 13.11
CA THR A 64 -2.13 18.10 13.19
C THR A 64 -0.67 17.68 13.06
N HIS A 65 0.21 18.63 12.75
CA HIS A 65 1.66 18.39 12.72
C HIS A 65 2.20 17.97 14.09
N GLU A 66 1.70 18.57 15.18
CA GLU A 66 2.11 18.24 16.55
C GLU A 66 1.72 16.80 16.90
N GLU A 67 0.47 16.41 16.67
CA GLU A 67 0.00 15.04 16.93
C GLU A 67 0.75 14.00 16.08
N MET A 68 1.09 14.34 14.82
CA MET A 68 1.85 13.44 13.96
C MET A 68 3.28 13.21 14.49
N GLU A 69 3.94 14.23 15.03
CA GLU A 69 5.28 14.11 15.62
C GLU A 69 5.24 13.31 16.94
N GLU A 70 4.22 13.50 17.77
CA GLU A 70 4.01 12.69 18.98
C GLU A 70 3.87 11.20 18.64
N ILE A 71 3.02 10.85 17.67
CA ILE A 71 2.80 9.46 17.23
C ILE A 71 4.09 8.84 16.68
N LYS A 72 4.87 9.60 15.89
CA LYS A 72 6.17 9.12 15.39
C LYS A 72 7.13 8.81 16.55
N SER A 73 7.19 9.70 17.54
CA SER A 73 8.06 9.52 18.70
C SER A 73 7.68 8.29 19.55
N GLU A 74 6.39 7.96 19.67
CA GLU A 74 5.92 6.75 20.36
C GLU A 74 6.24 5.48 19.57
N THR A 75 6.14 5.54 18.24
CA THR A 75 6.40 4.39 17.35
C THR A 75 7.90 4.07 17.26
N GLU A 76 8.79 5.04 17.46
CA GLU A 76 10.25 4.84 17.49
C GLU A 76 10.77 4.22 18.80
N ILE A 77 9.93 4.11 19.83
CA ILE A 77 10.29 3.56 21.15
C ILE A 77 9.94 2.06 21.28
N GLU A 78 9.28 1.45 20.28
CA GLU A 78 8.92 0.01 20.23
C GLU A 78 9.80 -0.79 19.25
#